data_AF-A0A508BVG5-F1
#
_entry.id   AF-A0A508BVG5-F1
#
_cell.length_a   1.000
_cell.length_b   1.000
_cell.length_c   1.000
_cell.angle_alpha   90.00
_cell.angle_beta   90.00
_cell.angle_gamma   90.00
#
_symmetry.space_group_name_H-M   'P 1'
#
loop_
_entity.id
_entity.type
_entity.pdbx_description
1 polymer ?
#
loop_
_entity_poly.entity_id
_entity_poly.type
_entity_poly.pdbx_seq_one_letter_code
_entity_poly.pdbx_strand_id
1 'polypeptide(L)'
;MRVILRRELPHQGAQLRFEDVGGYRLTAFATNTKVGQLADLEVRHRLRTRCEDRIRCAKDTGRDRFPLQGFAQNRTWCLIVALACDLLAVSQLLALADAPPPAPGNPARSGCG
;
A
#
# COMPACT_ATOMS: atom_id res chain seq x y z
N MET A 1 6.41 11.45 19.14
CA MET A 1 5.66 10.38 18.45
C MET A 1 4.23 10.38 19.01
N ARG A 2 3.20 10.34 18.16
CA ARG A 2 1.80 10.25 18.59
C ARG A 2 1.13 9.01 18.00
N VAL A 3 0.15 8.45 18.71
CA VAL A 3 -0.69 7.35 18.25
C VAL A 3 -2.12 7.87 18.17
N ILE A 4 -2.77 7.69 17.03
CA ILE A 4 -4.16 8.10 16.80
C ILE A 4 -4.99 6.82 16.71
N LEU A 5 -6.07 6.76 17.51
CA LEU A 5 -7.05 5.67 17.45
C LEU A 5 -8.31 6.13 16.74
N ARG A 6 -8.82 5.30 15.84
CA ARG A 6 -10.17 5.39 15.30
C ARG A 6 -11.02 4.30 15.91
N ARG A 7 -12.19 4.71 16.39
CA ARG A 7 -13.22 3.83 16.94
C ARG A 7 -14.36 3.74 15.92
N GLU A 8 -14.60 2.54 15.41
CA GLU A 8 -15.66 2.28 14.44
C GLU A 8 -16.67 1.31 15.03
N LEU A 9 -17.95 1.58 14.80
CA LEU A 9 -18.97 0.58 15.07
C LEU A 9 -18.98 -0.42 13.88
N PRO A 10 -18.76 -1.72 14.12
CA PRO A 10 -18.87 -2.71 13.07
C PRO A 10 -20.27 -2.67 12.43
N HIS A 11 -20.34 -2.81 11.11
CA HIS A 11 -21.63 -2.87 10.42
C HIS A 11 -22.44 -4.10 10.86
N GLN A 12 -23.76 -4.05 10.70
CA GLN A 12 -24.59 -5.22 11.03
C GLN A 12 -24.10 -6.46 10.28
N GLY A 13 -23.98 -7.57 11.00
CA GLY A 13 -23.44 -8.84 10.49
C GLY A 13 -21.91 -8.94 10.44
N ALA A 14 -21.16 -7.91 10.86
CA ALA A 14 -19.71 -8.02 11.00
C ALA A 14 -19.36 -8.99 12.15
N GLN A 15 -18.51 -9.98 11.87
CA GLN A 15 -17.98 -10.85 12.91
C GLN A 15 -17.07 -10.04 13.85
N LEU A 16 -17.42 -10.03 15.13
CA LEU A 16 -16.59 -9.45 16.18
C LEU A 16 -15.31 -10.25 16.31
N ARG A 17 -14.19 -9.54 16.42
CA ARG A 17 -12.86 -10.10 16.70
C ARG A 17 -12.52 -9.85 18.15
N PHE A 18 -11.60 -10.64 18.70
CA PHE A 18 -11.10 -10.49 20.08
C PHE A 18 -10.55 -9.08 20.39
N GLU A 19 -10.14 -8.35 19.36
CA GLU A 19 -9.61 -6.99 19.43
C GLU A 19 -10.71 -5.92 19.57
N ASP A 20 -11.98 -6.28 19.36
CA ASP A 20 -13.09 -5.34 19.45
C ASP A 20 -13.45 -5.09 20.92
N VAL A 21 -13.28 -3.85 21.38
CA VAL A 21 -13.49 -3.45 22.78
C VAL A 21 -14.84 -2.78 22.93
N GLY A 22 -15.70 -3.35 23.77
CA GLY A 22 -17.06 -2.81 24.03
C GLY A 22 -17.94 -2.76 22.77
N GLY A 23 -17.74 -3.69 21.82
CA GLY A 23 -18.47 -3.73 20.55
C GLY A 23 -17.94 -2.79 19.47
N TYR A 24 -16.79 -2.13 19.68
CA TYR A 24 -16.18 -1.24 18.70
C TYR A 24 -14.86 -1.80 18.17
N ARG A 25 -14.65 -1.63 16.86
CA ARG A 25 -13.36 -1.91 16.24
C ARG A 25 -12.43 -0.72 16.44
N LEU A 26 -11.29 -0.99 17.05
CA LEU A 26 -10.26 0.01 17.31
C LEU A 26 -9.12 -0.18 16.31
N THR A 27 -8.85 0.85 15.49
CA THR A 27 -7.71 0.87 14.58
C THR A 27 -6.76 1.97 15.02
N ALA A 28 -5.50 1.62 15.31
CA ALA A 28 -4.48 2.58 15.74
C ALA A 28 -3.42 2.78 14.67
N PHE A 29 -2.93 4.01 14.51
CA PHE A 29 -1.74 4.28 13.72
C PHE A 29 -0.81 5.27 14.41
N ALA A 30 0.50 5.02 14.31
CA ALA A 30 1.52 5.89 14.84
C ALA A 30 2.01 6.88 13.78
N THR A 31 2.21 8.14 14.16
CA THR A 31 2.77 9.17 13.29
C THR A 31 3.65 10.15 14.08
N ASN A 32 4.70 10.64 13.42
CA ASN A 32 5.52 11.76 13.91
C ASN A 32 5.11 13.09 13.29
N THR A 33 4.14 13.12 12.36
CA THR A 33 3.61 14.37 11.81
C THR A 33 2.96 15.17 12.94
N LYS A 34 3.34 16.44 13.14
CA LYS A 34 2.82 17.29 14.22
C LYS A 34 1.51 18.00 13.84
N VAL A 35 1.35 18.33 12.56
CA VAL A 35 0.25 19.17 12.01
C VAL A 35 -0.62 18.40 11.01
N GLY A 36 -1.74 18.99 10.58
CA GLY A 36 -2.67 18.43 9.59
C GLY A 36 -3.94 17.82 10.22
N GLN A 37 -4.99 17.69 9.40
CA GLN A 37 -6.26 17.11 9.83
C GLN A 37 -6.13 15.60 10.10
N LEU A 38 -6.87 15.10 11.10
CA LEU A 38 -6.87 13.68 11.46
C LEU A 38 -7.34 12.79 10.29
N ALA A 39 -8.33 13.26 9.52
CA ALA A 39 -8.84 12.56 8.36
C ALA A 39 -7.74 12.34 7.29
N ASP A 40 -6.94 13.37 6.97
CA ASP A 40 -5.85 13.26 6.00
C ASP A 40 -4.75 12.31 6.46
N LEU A 41 -4.46 12.31 7.77
CA LEU A 41 -3.49 11.40 8.37
C LEU A 41 -3.96 9.95 8.28
N GLU A 42 -5.24 9.72 8.52
CA GLU A 42 -5.85 8.40 8.40
C GLU A 42 -5.87 7.91 6.95
N VAL A 43 -6.27 8.76 6.00
CA VAL A 43 -6.25 8.44 4.57
C VAL A 43 -4.83 8.05 4.15
N ARG A 44 -3.82 8.84 4.50
CA ARG A 44 -2.41 8.49 4.22
C ARG A 44 -1.99 7.17 4.83
N HIS A 45 -2.43 6.87 6.05
CA HIS A 45 -2.15 5.59 6.69
C HIS A 45 -2.78 4.43 5.92
N ARG A 46 -4.06 4.53 5.53
CA ARG A 46 -4.72 3.48 4.72
C ARG A 46 -4.06 3.30 3.35
N LEU A 47 -3.60 4.39 2.75
CA LEU A 47 -2.87 4.36 1.48
C LEU A 47 -1.50 3.68 1.57
N ARG A 48 -0.97 3.42 2.78
CA ARG A 48 0.28 2.67 2.97
C ARG A 48 0.25 1.28 2.33
N THR A 49 -0.93 0.67 2.21
CA THR A 49 -1.12 -0.58 1.46
C THR A 49 -0.59 -0.49 0.03
N ARG A 50 -0.67 0.68 -0.63
CA ARG A 50 -0.10 0.89 -1.97
C ARG A 50 1.42 0.68 -2.01
N CYS A 51 2.12 0.95 -0.91
CA CYS A 51 3.55 0.67 -0.83
C CYS A 51 3.84 -0.84 -0.83
N GLU A 52 3.02 -1.62 -0.13
CA GLU A 52 3.14 -3.09 -0.10
C GLU A 52 2.84 -3.69 -1.47
N ASP A 53 1.83 -3.17 -2.16
CA ASP A 53 1.53 -3.57 -3.54
C ASP A 53 2.67 -3.24 -4.51
N ARG A 54 3.31 -2.07 -4.37
CA ARG A 54 4.51 -1.72 -5.17
C ARG A 54 5.69 -2.62 -4.87
N ILE A 55 5.88 -3.03 -3.61
CA ILE A 55 6.93 -3.98 -3.24
C ILE A 55 6.66 -5.34 -3.85
N ARG A 56 5.41 -5.82 -3.81
CA ARG A 56 5.00 -7.06 -4.47
C ARG A 56 5.32 -7.00 -5.96
N CYS A 57 4.94 -5.89 -6.60
CA CYS A 57 5.17 -5.68 -8.02
C CYS A 57 6.66 -5.65 -8.39
N ALA A 58 7.48 -5.01 -7.57
CA ALA A 58 8.93 -5.02 -7.74
C ALA A 58 9.50 -6.45 -7.64
N LYS A 59 9.00 -7.28 -6.72
CA LYS A 59 9.43 -8.70 -6.61
C LYS A 59 9.04 -9.50 -7.84
N ASP A 60 7.81 -9.34 -8.34
CA ASP A 60 7.37 -10.01 -9.58
C ASP A 60 8.22 -9.59 -10.79
N THR A 61 8.70 -8.34 -10.79
CA THR A 61 9.62 -7.79 -11.79
C THR A 61 11.09 -8.20 -11.58
N GLY A 62 11.39 -9.00 -10.55
CA GLY A 62 12.72 -9.57 -10.30
C GLY A 62 13.58 -8.84 -9.28
N ARG A 63 13.02 -7.98 -8.42
CA ARG A 63 13.76 -7.29 -7.33
C ARG A 63 14.42 -8.25 -6.34
N ASP A 64 13.89 -9.46 -6.19
CA ASP A 64 14.37 -10.53 -5.32
C ASP A 64 15.23 -11.59 -6.06
N ARG A 65 15.37 -11.46 -7.39
CA ARG A 65 16.14 -12.36 -8.25
C ARG A 65 17.33 -11.61 -8.82
N PHE A 66 18.46 -11.65 -8.13
CA PHE A 66 19.69 -10.99 -8.58
C PHE A 66 20.45 -11.88 -9.57
N PRO A 67 20.58 -11.47 -10.85
CA PRO A 67 21.17 -12.33 -11.87
C PRO A 67 22.70 -12.34 -11.86
N LEU A 68 23.35 -11.41 -11.13
CA LEU A 68 24.79 -11.20 -11.19
C LEU A 68 25.42 -11.49 -9.82
N GLN A 69 26.67 -11.96 -9.81
CA GLN A 69 27.39 -12.26 -8.57
C GLN A 69 27.88 -10.98 -7.85
N GLY A 70 28.13 -9.91 -8.60
CA GLY A 70 28.67 -8.66 -8.06
C GLY A 70 27.61 -7.68 -7.58
N PHE A 71 27.84 -7.08 -6.40
CA PHE A 71 26.93 -6.11 -5.79
C PHE A 71 26.72 -4.86 -6.66
N ALA A 72 27.80 -4.33 -7.25
CA ALA A 72 27.75 -3.13 -8.07
C ALA A 72 26.83 -3.31 -9.29
N GLN A 73 26.90 -4.47 -9.96
CA GLN A 73 26.04 -4.76 -11.10
C GLN A 73 24.59 -5.02 -10.68
N ASN A 74 24.38 -5.67 -9.53
CA ASN A 74 23.03 -5.84 -8.96
C ASN A 74 22.38 -4.52 -8.54
N ARG A 75 23.16 -3.48 -8.24
CA ARG A 75 22.62 -2.13 -8.07
C ARG A 75 22.01 -1.60 -9.37
N THR A 76 22.67 -1.81 -10.51
CA THR A 76 22.13 -1.48 -11.83
C THR A 76 20.86 -2.30 -12.11
N TRP A 77 20.85 -3.59 -11.76
CA TRP A 77 19.64 -4.42 -11.84
C TRP A 77 18.47 -3.83 -11.05
N CYS A 78 18.70 -3.34 -9.83
CA CYS A 78 17.66 -2.68 -9.04
C CYS A 78 17.08 -1.44 -9.73
N LEU A 79 17.91 -0.67 -10.44
CA LEU A 79 17.47 0.50 -11.20
C LEU A 79 16.65 0.10 -12.42
N ILE A 80 17.02 -0.99 -13.11
CA ILE A 80 16.24 -1.55 -14.23
C ILE A 80 14.86 -2.00 -13.74
N VAL A 81 14.80 -2.71 -12.61
CA VAL A 81 13.54 -3.13 -11.99
C VAL A 81 12.68 -1.93 -11.58
N ALA A 82 13.29 -0.88 -11.01
CA ALA A 82 12.58 0.35 -10.67
C ALA A 82 11.98 1.03 -11.91
N LEU A 83 12.77 1.13 -13.00
CA LEU A 83 12.30 1.67 -14.27
C LEU A 83 11.14 0.84 -14.85
N ALA A 84 11.21 -0.48 -14.80
CA ALA A 84 10.12 -1.34 -15.23
C ALA A 84 8.83 -1.12 -14.40
N CYS A 85 8.96 -0.96 -13.08
CA CYS A 85 7.82 -0.61 -12.22
C CYS A 85 7.20 0.75 -12.58
N ASP A 86 8.03 1.75 -12.89
CA ASP A 86 7.56 3.08 -13.30
C ASP A 86 6.84 3.02 -14.65
N LEU A 87 7.35 2.26 -15.61
CA LEU A 87 6.69 2.03 -16.90
C LEU A 87 5.32 1.38 -16.71
N LEU A 88 5.21 0.32 -15.90
CA LEU A 88 3.93 -0.31 -15.58
C LEU A 88 2.94 0.68 -14.95
N ALA A 89 3.41 1.51 -14.01
CA ALA A 89 2.57 2.50 -13.35
C ALA A 89 2.06 3.57 -14.33
N VAL A 90 2.92 4.07 -15.23
CA VAL A 90 2.54 5.04 -16.27
C VAL A 90 1.60 4.42 -17.28
N SER A 91 1.87 3.19 -17.74
CA SER A 91 0.99 2.46 -18.66
C SER A 91 -0.41 2.29 -18.07
N GLN A 92 -0.54 1.92 -16.79
CA GLN A 92 -1.83 1.82 -16.12
C GLN A 92 -2.51 3.18 -15.96
N LEU A 93 -1.77 4.24 -15.65
CA LEU A 93 -2.33 5.58 -15.53
C LEU A 93 -2.93 6.05 -16.85
N LEU A 94 -2.27 5.76 -17.97
CA LEU A 94 -2.73 6.13 -19.31
C LEU A 94 -3.84 5.21 -19.82
N ALA A 95 -3.71 3.90 -19.63
CA ALA A 95 -4.65 2.91 -20.17
C ALA A 95 -5.94 2.77 -19.35
N LEU A 96 -5.91 3.13 -18.06
CA LEU A 96 -7.05 3.03 -17.13
C LEU A 96 -7.54 4.42 -16.69
N ALA A 97 -7.39 5.43 -17.55
CA ALA A 97 -7.78 6.81 -17.25
C ALA A 97 -9.29 6.94 -16.97
N ASP A 98 -10.13 6.23 -17.72
CA ASP A 98 -11.60 6.29 -17.60
C ASP A 98 -12.18 5.19 -16.71
N ALA A 99 -11.34 4.31 -16.14
CA ALA A 99 -11.81 3.23 -15.30
C ALA A 99 -12.19 3.76 -13.90
N PRO A 100 -13.33 3.34 -13.33
CA PRO A 100 -13.74 3.76 -11.99
C PRO A 100 -12.65 3.42 -10.95
N PRO A 101 -12.50 4.23 -9.90
CA PRO A 101 -11.51 3.96 -8.87
C PRO A 101 -11.77 2.59 -8.23
N PRO A 102 -10.72 1.79 -7.95
CA PRO A 102 -10.90 0.48 -7.36
C PRO A 102 -11.57 0.59 -5.99
N ALA A 103 -12.43 -0.38 -5.68
CA ALA A 103 -13.06 -0.48 -4.38
C ALA A 103 -11.99 -0.49 -3.26
N PRO A 104 -12.25 0.15 -2.10
CA PRO A 104 -11.31 0.17 -1.00
C PRO A 104 -10.98 -1.26 -0.57
N GLY A 105 -9.70 -1.64 -0.67
CA GLY A 105 -9.20 -2.98 -0.33
C GLY A 105 -9.01 -3.94 -1.51
N ASN A 106 -9.32 -3.53 -2.75
CA ASN A 106 -9.04 -4.36 -3.93
C ASN A 106 -7.63 -4.06 -4.50
N PRO A 107 -6.67 -4.99 -4.44
CA PRO A 107 -5.32 -4.80 -4.98
C PRO A 107 -5.28 -4.85 -6.52
N ALA A 108 -6.39 -5.15 -7.22
CA ALA A 108 -6.44 -5.42 -8.66
C ALA A 108 -5.95 -4.29 -9.60
N ARG A 109 -5.49 -3.15 -9.09
CA ARG A 109 -4.77 -2.14 -9.89
C ARG A 109 -3.25 -2.24 -9.79
N SER A 110 -2.67 -3.01 -8.88
CA SER A 110 -1.25 -3.37 -9.01
C SER A 110 -1.18 -4.46 -10.05
N GLY A 111 -0.93 -4.11 -11.32
CA GLY A 111 -0.78 -5.05 -12.46
C GLY A 111 0.44 -5.95 -12.36
N CYS A 112 0.59 -6.58 -11.20
CA CYS A 112 1.52 -7.58 -10.79
C CYS A 112 0.64 -8.67 -10.17
N GLY A 113 -0.02 -9.42 -11.05
CA GLY A 113 -1.12 -10.35 -10.76
C GLY A 113 -2.42 -9.95 -11.42
#